data_AF-A0A9D8D7C8-F1
#
_entry.id   AF-A0A9D8D7C8-F1
#
_cell.length_a   1.000
_cell.length_b   1.000
_cell.length_c   1.000
_cell.angle_alpha   90.00
_cell.angle_beta   90.00
_cell.angle_gamma   90.00
#
_symmetry.space_group_name_H-M   'P 1'
#
loop_
_entity.id
_entity.type
_entity.pdbx_description
1 polymer ?
#
loop_
_entity_poly.entity_id
_entity_poly.type
_entity_poly.pdbx_seq_one_letter_code
_entity_poly.pdbx_strand_id
1 'polypeptide(L)'
;MAAYRERKKLVDIVRRMLDGELSFLEGALMVPRAEALEIDDFDEDFLPFVAINSESDRFPLGAVRQYWSQDALAKLHPEIDGAEKWAGQTANHYCQRIIERLGPVAVRREIGQIARSMLCGEVTFIEGAHRIAPLHDYCALPALDTDIGAVLGVHQAYLWLPPIDGREHWPLDMLQAKHPEIPHAEATAKQTLTRHCQSLIERFLGESPQTPT
;
A
#
# COMPACT_ATOMS: atom_id res chain seq x y z
N MET A 1 -8.83 0.41 4.34
CA MET A 1 -8.05 1.47 5.05
C MET A 1 -6.99 0.93 6.01
N ALA A 2 -7.22 -0.17 6.74
CA ALA A 2 -6.19 -0.75 7.63
C ALA A 2 -4.99 -1.30 6.84
N ALA A 3 -5.22 -2.05 5.76
CA ALA A 3 -4.18 -2.70 4.97
C ALA A 3 -3.11 -1.74 4.43
N TYR A 4 -3.48 -0.57 3.88
CA TYR A 4 -2.49 0.38 3.34
C TYR A 4 -1.58 0.99 4.42
N ARG A 5 -2.07 1.16 5.66
CA ARG A 5 -1.22 1.59 6.78
C ARG A 5 -0.25 0.50 7.17
N GLU A 6 -0.67 -0.75 7.18
CA GLU A 6 0.21 -1.89 7.47
C GLU A 6 1.23 -2.12 6.35
N ARG A 7 0.84 -1.96 5.08
CA ARG A 7 1.79 -1.97 3.94
C ARG A 7 2.86 -0.89 4.10
N LYS A 8 2.49 0.28 4.63
CA LYS A 8 3.43 1.41 4.79
C LYS A 8 4.46 1.09 5.85
N LYS A 9 4.00 0.56 6.98
CA LYS A 9 4.85 0.07 8.05
C LYS A 9 5.78 -1.04 7.55
N LEU A 10 5.25 -2.00 6.82
CA LEU A 10 6.04 -3.08 6.24
C LEU A 10 7.16 -2.54 5.34
N VAL A 11 6.83 -1.65 4.39
CA VAL A 11 7.82 -1.05 3.48
C VAL A 11 8.88 -0.25 4.23
N ASP A 12 8.50 0.45 5.30
CA ASP A 12 9.46 1.14 6.17
C ASP A 12 10.41 0.16 6.88
N ILE A 13 9.87 -0.91 7.47
CA ILE A 13 10.64 -1.95 8.15
C ILE A 13 11.66 -2.58 7.19
N VAL A 14 11.21 -3.07 6.03
CA VAL A 14 12.12 -3.77 5.10
C VAL A 14 13.14 -2.84 4.48
N ARG A 15 12.84 -1.54 4.32
CA ARG A 15 13.84 -0.52 3.91
C ARG A 15 14.91 -0.35 4.97
N ARG A 16 14.52 -0.14 6.23
CA ARG A 16 15.46 0.00 7.34
C ARG A 16 16.34 -1.25 7.51
N MET A 17 15.82 -2.44 7.20
CA MET A 17 16.62 -3.68 7.15
C MET A 17 17.66 -3.64 6.03
N LEU A 18 17.26 -3.24 4.81
CA LEU A 18 18.19 -3.12 3.68
C LEU A 18 19.24 -2.02 3.87
N ASP A 19 18.86 -0.93 4.53
CA ASP A 19 19.74 0.21 4.82
C ASP A 19 20.67 -0.06 6.03
N GLY A 20 20.49 -1.19 6.73
CA GLY A 20 21.28 -1.57 7.91
C GLY A 20 20.92 -0.81 9.19
N GLU A 21 19.82 -0.07 9.19
CA GLU A 21 19.29 0.65 10.36
C GLU A 21 18.47 -0.23 11.30
N LEU A 22 18.06 -1.40 10.83
CA LEU A 22 17.33 -2.42 11.59
C LEU A 22 17.94 -3.79 11.28
N SER A 23 18.16 -4.61 12.31
CA SER A 23 18.66 -5.97 12.09
C SER A 23 17.63 -6.83 11.36
N PHE A 24 18.08 -7.81 10.59
CA PHE A 24 17.18 -8.74 9.90
C PHE A 24 16.38 -9.59 10.89
N LEU A 25 16.99 -9.97 12.01
CA LEU A 25 16.31 -10.70 13.08
C LEU A 25 15.19 -9.88 13.74
N GLU A 26 15.47 -8.63 14.12
CA GLU A 26 14.43 -7.78 14.74
C GLU A 26 13.39 -7.30 13.73
N GLY A 27 13.80 -7.02 12.49
CA GLY A 27 12.89 -6.65 11.43
C GLY A 27 11.88 -7.74 11.11
N ALA A 28 12.28 -9.01 11.07
CA ALA A 28 11.38 -10.13 10.85
C ALA A 28 10.29 -10.26 11.93
N LEU A 29 10.59 -9.91 13.18
CA LEU A 29 9.60 -9.87 14.28
C LEU A 29 8.60 -8.71 14.13
N MET A 30 8.98 -7.65 13.42
CA MET A 30 8.16 -6.46 13.21
C MET A 30 7.26 -6.56 11.97
N VAL A 31 7.54 -7.50 11.05
CA VAL A 31 6.73 -7.72 9.84
C VAL A 31 5.28 -8.02 10.23
N PRO A 32 4.28 -7.24 9.74
CA PRO A 32 2.88 -7.51 9.99
C PRO A 32 2.46 -8.88 9.47
N ARG A 33 1.44 -9.47 10.09
CA ARG A 33 0.84 -10.73 9.60
C ARG A 33 0.20 -10.51 8.22
N ALA A 34 0.21 -11.55 7.38
CA ALA A 34 -0.32 -11.49 6.02
C ALA A 34 -1.80 -11.06 5.98
N GLU A 35 -2.62 -11.54 6.92
CA GLU A 35 -4.03 -11.11 7.10
C GLU A 35 -4.17 -9.59 7.21
N ALA A 36 -3.30 -8.92 7.97
CA ALA A 36 -3.35 -7.47 8.17
C ALA A 36 -3.00 -6.67 6.90
N LEU A 37 -2.38 -7.33 5.92
CA LEU A 37 -1.97 -6.78 4.64
C LEU A 37 -2.92 -7.16 3.49
N GLU A 38 -3.93 -8.00 3.79
CA GLU A 38 -4.81 -8.64 2.81
C GLU A 38 -4.01 -9.47 1.79
N ILE A 39 -3.02 -10.22 2.28
CA ILE A 39 -2.13 -11.08 1.50
C ILE A 39 -2.33 -12.52 1.96
N ASP A 40 -2.10 -13.47 1.04
CA ASP A 40 -2.16 -14.90 1.34
C ASP A 40 -1.11 -15.31 2.39
N ASP A 41 -1.48 -16.19 3.32
CA ASP A 41 -0.58 -16.65 4.39
C ASP A 41 0.65 -17.40 3.87
N PHE A 42 0.61 -17.91 2.63
CA PHE A 42 1.70 -18.60 1.95
C PHE A 42 2.35 -17.76 0.85
N ASP A 43 2.18 -16.44 0.89
CA ASP A 43 2.84 -15.54 -0.04
C ASP A 43 4.37 -15.73 0.01
N GLU A 44 4.95 -16.03 -1.15
CA GLU A 44 6.36 -16.39 -1.28
C GLU A 44 7.32 -15.31 -0.79
N ASP A 45 6.89 -14.04 -0.81
CA ASP A 45 7.71 -12.94 -0.33
C ASP A 45 7.69 -12.83 1.21
N PHE A 46 6.75 -13.50 1.89
CA PHE A 46 6.59 -13.44 3.35
C PHE A 46 7.11 -14.67 4.08
N LEU A 47 7.11 -15.85 3.43
CA LEU A 47 7.63 -17.10 4.02
C LEU A 47 9.06 -16.99 4.60
N PRO A 48 10.01 -16.25 3.99
CA PRO A 48 11.34 -16.06 4.57
C PRO A 48 11.34 -15.44 5.97
N PHE A 49 10.41 -14.52 6.26
CA PHE A 49 10.32 -13.90 7.58
C PHE A 49 9.74 -14.86 8.63
N VAL A 50 8.84 -15.75 8.22
CA VAL A 50 8.35 -16.85 9.08
C VAL A 50 9.50 -17.79 9.45
N ALA A 51 10.33 -18.17 8.48
CA ALA A 51 11.50 -19.00 8.72
C ALA A 51 12.51 -18.31 9.66
N ILE A 52 12.80 -17.03 9.43
CA ILE A 52 13.70 -16.25 10.30
C ILE A 52 13.16 -16.19 11.72
N ASN A 53 11.87 -15.91 11.91
CA ASN A 53 11.25 -15.86 13.24
C ASN A 53 11.32 -17.22 13.94
N SER A 54 11.13 -18.33 13.22
CA SER A 54 11.23 -19.68 13.80
C SER A 54 12.65 -20.04 14.22
N GLU A 55 13.67 -19.67 13.44
CA GLU A 55 15.08 -19.98 13.75
C GLU A 55 15.68 -19.05 14.82
N SER A 56 15.05 -17.89 15.04
CA SER A 56 15.53 -16.85 15.97
C SER A 56 14.75 -16.73 17.27
N ASP A 57 13.71 -17.55 17.46
CA ASP A 57 12.83 -17.54 18.64
C ASP A 57 13.58 -17.69 19.98
N ARG A 58 14.70 -18.41 19.94
CA ARG A 58 15.60 -18.68 21.07
C ARG A 58 16.48 -17.50 21.46
N PHE A 59 16.61 -16.48 20.62
CA PHE A 59 17.53 -15.37 20.87
C PHE A 59 16.85 -14.25 21.67
N PRO A 60 17.55 -13.65 22.65
CA PRO A 60 17.06 -12.45 23.30
C PRO A 60 17.20 -11.25 22.36
N LEU A 61 16.15 -10.94 21.59
CA LEU A 61 16.10 -9.82 20.65
C LEU A 61 15.37 -8.60 21.25
N GLY A 62 15.82 -7.39 20.92
CA GLY A 62 15.24 -6.15 21.41
C GLY A 62 15.24 -5.99 22.95
N ALA A 63 14.11 -5.54 23.49
CA ALA A 63 13.99 -5.12 24.88
C ALA A 63 14.19 -6.25 25.90
N VAL A 64 14.04 -7.53 25.53
CA VAL A 64 14.22 -8.64 26.47
C VAL A 64 15.68 -8.78 26.91
N ARG A 65 16.64 -8.28 26.12
CA ARG A 65 18.09 -8.28 26.45
C ARG A 65 18.38 -7.64 27.80
N GLN A 66 17.57 -6.69 28.26
CA GLN A 66 17.75 -6.03 29.56
C GLN A 66 17.60 -6.99 30.75
N TYR A 67 16.94 -8.14 30.55
CA TYR A 67 16.72 -9.16 31.58
C TYR A 67 17.76 -10.29 31.54
N TRP A 68 18.70 -10.25 30.59
CA TRP A 68 19.74 -11.26 30.44
C TRP A 68 21.04 -10.82 31.11
N SER A 69 21.80 -11.77 31.65
CA SER A 69 23.14 -11.48 32.16
C SER A 69 24.09 -11.15 31.00
N GLN A 70 25.05 -10.26 31.24
CA GLN A 70 26.06 -9.90 30.24
C GLN A 70 26.85 -11.14 29.77
N ASP A 71 27.18 -12.06 30.67
CA ASP A 71 27.87 -13.31 30.33
C ASP A 71 27.05 -14.22 29.41
N ALA A 72 25.73 -14.30 29.61
CA ALA A 72 24.86 -15.10 28.75
C ALA A 72 24.73 -14.47 27.36
N LEU A 73 24.60 -13.14 27.28
CA LEU A 73 24.60 -12.42 26.01
C LEU A 73 25.93 -12.58 25.26
N ALA A 74 27.07 -12.47 25.96
CA ALA A 74 28.38 -12.64 25.36
C ALA A 74 28.59 -14.05 24.79
N LYS A 75 28.08 -15.08 25.47
CA LYS A 75 28.13 -16.47 24.98
C LYS A 75 27.27 -16.69 23.74
N LEU A 76 26.11 -16.05 23.65
CA LEU A 76 25.20 -16.17 22.51
C LEU A 76 25.58 -15.29 21.31
N HIS A 77 26.39 -14.25 21.52
CA HIS A 77 26.70 -13.26 20.50
C HIS A 77 27.20 -13.87 19.18
N PRO A 78 28.12 -14.86 19.15
CA PRO A 78 28.55 -15.48 17.90
C PRO A 78 27.43 -16.19 17.14
N GLU A 79 26.48 -16.79 17.86
CA GLU A 79 25.33 -17.46 17.25
C GLU A 79 24.33 -16.43 16.69
N ILE A 80 24.11 -15.33 17.41
CA ILE A 80 23.27 -14.22 16.96
C ILE A 80 23.87 -13.60 15.69
N ASP A 81 25.19 -13.37 15.65
CA ASP A 81 25.86 -12.82 14.47
C ASP A 81 25.76 -13.77 13.26
N GLY A 82 25.89 -15.07 13.50
CA GLY A 82 25.69 -16.10 12.48
C GLY A 82 24.26 -16.11 11.94
N ALA A 83 23.27 -16.03 12.83
CA ALA A 83 21.86 -15.97 12.48
C ALA A 83 21.49 -14.68 11.74
N GLU A 84 22.04 -13.53 12.15
CA GLU A 84 21.83 -12.25 11.47
C GLU A 84 22.38 -12.29 10.04
N LYS A 85 23.57 -12.84 9.84
CA LYS A 85 24.16 -13.00 8.51
C LYS A 85 23.31 -13.92 7.63
N TRP A 86 22.87 -15.06 8.16
CA TRP A 86 21.99 -15.97 7.46
C TRP A 86 20.64 -15.32 7.11
N ALA A 87 20.02 -14.61 8.07
CA ALA A 87 18.76 -13.92 7.88
C ALA A 87 18.87 -12.84 6.80
N GLY A 88 19.95 -12.06 6.80
CA GLY A 88 20.25 -11.10 5.74
C GLY A 88 20.38 -11.75 4.36
N GLN A 89 21.11 -12.87 4.25
CA GLN A 89 21.22 -13.62 2.99
C GLN A 89 19.87 -14.18 2.52
N THR A 90 19.04 -14.62 3.45
CA THR A 90 17.73 -15.20 3.18
C THR A 90 16.72 -14.13 2.76
N ALA A 91 16.64 -12.99 3.44
CA ALA A 91 15.56 -12.02 3.28
C ALA A 91 15.88 -10.84 2.34
N ASN A 92 17.13 -10.55 2.01
CA ASN A 92 17.49 -9.34 1.25
C ASN A 92 16.73 -9.20 -0.07
N HIS A 93 16.69 -10.26 -0.88
CA HIS A 93 15.97 -10.26 -2.15
C HIS A 93 14.46 -10.04 -1.96
N TYR A 94 13.86 -10.64 -0.95
CA TYR A 94 12.42 -10.51 -0.68
C TYR A 94 12.05 -9.13 -0.14
N CYS A 95 12.92 -8.50 0.65
CA CYS A 95 12.75 -7.10 1.05
C CYS A 95 12.63 -6.18 -0.17
N GLN A 96 13.48 -6.39 -1.19
CA GLN A 96 13.41 -5.63 -2.44
C GLN A 96 12.10 -5.88 -3.19
N ARG A 97 11.71 -7.16 -3.35
CA ARG A 97 10.43 -7.53 -3.99
C ARG A 97 9.21 -6.94 -3.29
N ILE A 98 9.20 -6.93 -1.96
CA ILE A 98 8.15 -6.28 -1.15
C ILE A 98 8.09 -4.78 -1.45
N ILE A 99 9.23 -4.08 -1.49
CA ILE A 99 9.27 -2.65 -1.81
C ILE A 99 8.79 -2.41 -3.25
N GLU A 100 9.15 -3.27 -4.18
CA GLU A 100 8.71 -3.15 -5.58
C GLU A 100 7.20 -3.36 -5.72
N ARG A 101 6.65 -4.35 -5.02
CA ARG A 101 5.25 -4.76 -5.11
C ARG A 101 4.31 -3.89 -4.29
N LEU A 102 4.74 -3.45 -3.12
CA LEU A 102 3.91 -2.74 -2.15
C LEU A 102 4.39 -1.31 -1.88
N GLY A 103 5.53 -0.89 -2.44
CA GLY A 103 6.10 0.44 -2.20
C GLY A 103 5.45 1.57 -3.00
N PRO A 104 5.91 2.81 -2.80
CA PRO A 104 5.31 4.00 -3.39
C PRO A 104 5.25 4.00 -4.92
N VAL A 105 6.10 3.24 -5.60
CA VAL A 105 6.08 3.08 -7.06
C VAL A 105 4.90 2.22 -7.50
N ALA A 106 4.66 1.08 -6.85
CA ALA A 106 3.49 0.26 -7.13
C ALA A 106 2.18 1.01 -6.87
N VAL A 107 2.10 1.74 -5.76
CA VAL A 107 0.89 2.53 -5.46
C VAL A 107 0.68 3.65 -6.48
N ARG A 108 1.75 4.32 -6.94
CA ARG A 108 1.62 5.28 -8.05
C ARG A 108 1.07 4.63 -9.31
N ARG A 109 1.56 3.44 -9.67
CA ARG A 109 1.05 2.67 -10.81
C ARG A 109 -0.44 2.33 -10.64
N GLU A 110 -0.85 1.91 -9.45
CA GLU A 110 -2.25 1.62 -9.11
C GLU A 110 -3.14 2.86 -9.27
N ILE A 111 -2.71 4.03 -8.77
CA ILE A 111 -3.41 5.30 -9.00
C ILE A 111 -3.54 5.61 -10.49
N GLY A 112 -2.45 5.45 -11.26
CA GLY A 112 -2.48 5.67 -12.71
C GLY A 112 -3.45 4.73 -13.43
N GLN A 113 -3.51 3.47 -13.00
CA GLN A 113 -4.47 2.48 -13.54
C GLN A 113 -5.91 2.87 -13.23
N ILE A 114 -6.22 3.26 -11.98
CA ILE A 114 -7.57 3.71 -11.60
C ILE A 114 -7.96 4.96 -12.42
N ALA A 115 -7.05 5.93 -12.55
CA ALA A 115 -7.27 7.14 -13.34
C ALA A 115 -7.58 6.82 -14.81
N ARG A 116 -6.90 5.81 -15.40
CA ARG A 116 -7.19 5.32 -16.75
C ARG A 116 -8.57 4.68 -16.83
N SER A 117 -8.92 3.78 -15.91
CA SER A 117 -10.25 3.16 -15.87
C SER A 117 -11.38 4.19 -15.75
N MET A 118 -11.15 5.31 -15.04
CA MET A 118 -12.09 6.44 -15.00
C MET A 118 -12.29 7.09 -16.37
N LEU A 119 -11.21 7.34 -17.12
CA LEU A 119 -11.29 7.93 -18.46
C LEU A 119 -11.88 6.99 -19.50
N CYS A 120 -11.64 5.69 -19.36
CA CYS A 120 -12.22 4.64 -20.22
C CYS A 120 -13.69 4.33 -19.90
N GLY A 121 -14.23 4.85 -18.79
CA GLY A 121 -15.60 4.61 -18.36
C GLY A 121 -15.83 3.23 -17.73
N GLU A 122 -14.76 2.51 -17.38
CA GLU A 122 -14.82 1.24 -16.64
C GLU A 122 -15.18 1.46 -15.16
N VAL A 123 -14.78 2.62 -14.64
CA VAL A 123 -15.03 3.07 -13.27
C VAL A 123 -15.59 4.49 -13.34
N THR A 124 -16.56 4.85 -12.51
CA THR A 124 -17.07 6.23 -12.48
C THR A 124 -16.06 7.18 -11.82
N PHE A 125 -16.26 8.50 -11.97
CA PHE A 125 -15.30 9.45 -11.43
C PHE A 125 -15.35 9.52 -9.90
N ILE A 126 -16.53 9.42 -9.31
CA ILE A 126 -16.68 9.38 -7.86
C ILE A 126 -16.07 8.10 -7.29
N GLU A 127 -16.32 6.95 -7.92
CA GLU A 127 -15.75 5.67 -7.51
C GLU A 127 -14.22 5.67 -7.56
N GLY A 128 -13.67 6.10 -8.68
CA GLY A 128 -12.23 6.18 -8.85
C GLY A 128 -11.60 7.11 -7.81
N ALA A 129 -12.28 8.20 -7.45
CA ALA A 129 -11.84 9.08 -6.37
C ALA A 129 -11.86 8.38 -5.00
N HIS A 130 -12.89 7.58 -4.69
CA HIS A 130 -12.92 6.77 -3.47
C HIS A 130 -11.82 5.71 -3.42
N ARG A 131 -11.45 5.12 -4.56
CA ARG A 131 -10.35 4.14 -4.65
C ARG A 131 -8.97 4.79 -4.52
N ILE A 132 -8.76 5.97 -5.11
CA ILE A 132 -7.47 6.68 -5.05
C ILE A 132 -7.25 7.35 -3.69
N ALA A 133 -8.30 7.87 -3.04
CA ALA A 133 -8.19 8.60 -1.77
C ALA A 133 -7.38 7.85 -0.68
N PRO A 134 -7.59 6.56 -0.38
CA PRO A 134 -6.78 5.85 0.63
C PRO A 134 -5.32 5.63 0.21
N LEU A 135 -4.99 5.77 -1.07
CA LEU A 135 -3.64 5.55 -1.62
C LEU A 135 -2.74 6.78 -1.46
N HIS A 136 -3.31 7.98 -1.29
CA HIS A 136 -2.56 9.23 -1.39
C HIS A 136 -1.48 9.39 -0.31
N ASP A 137 -1.74 8.96 0.92
CA ASP A 137 -0.81 8.99 2.06
C ASP A 137 0.44 8.13 1.85
N TYR A 138 0.44 7.32 0.79
CA TYR A 138 1.44 6.32 0.49
C TYR A 138 2.38 6.71 -0.65
N CYS A 139 1.93 7.55 -1.59
CA CYS A 139 2.68 7.82 -2.82
C CYS A 139 3.91 8.71 -2.63
N ALA A 140 4.18 9.18 -1.41
CA ALA A 140 5.26 10.13 -1.09
C ALA A 140 5.23 11.36 -2.03
N LEU A 141 4.02 11.81 -2.38
CA LEU A 141 3.83 12.98 -3.21
C LEU A 141 4.00 14.25 -2.36
N PRO A 142 4.33 15.39 -2.99
CA PRO A 142 4.34 16.67 -2.30
C PRO A 142 2.99 16.92 -1.62
N ALA A 143 3.01 17.57 -0.45
CA ALA A 143 1.80 17.87 0.33
C ALA A 143 0.74 18.70 -0.45
N LEU A 144 1.12 19.30 -1.58
CA LEU A 144 0.28 20.12 -2.45
C LEU A 144 0.22 19.57 -3.88
N ASP A 145 0.25 18.24 -4.06
CA ASP A 145 0.02 17.65 -5.38
C ASP A 145 -1.41 17.98 -5.85
N THR A 146 -1.51 18.83 -6.88
CA THR A 146 -2.79 19.38 -7.34
C THR A 146 -3.71 18.32 -7.93
N ASP A 147 -3.15 17.27 -8.54
CA ASP A 147 -3.93 16.21 -9.17
C ASP A 147 -4.58 15.33 -8.10
N ILE A 148 -3.80 14.94 -7.10
CA ILE A 148 -4.33 14.23 -5.94
C ILE A 148 -5.27 15.12 -5.12
N GLY A 149 -4.96 16.40 -4.94
CA GLY A 149 -5.81 17.34 -4.23
C GLY A 149 -7.21 17.45 -4.85
N ALA A 150 -7.30 17.46 -6.19
CA ALA A 150 -8.59 17.44 -6.88
C ALA A 150 -9.36 16.13 -6.63
N VAL A 151 -8.67 14.99 -6.66
CA VAL A 151 -9.26 13.68 -6.36
C VAL A 151 -9.80 13.63 -4.93
N LEU A 152 -9.03 14.11 -3.95
CA LEU A 152 -9.46 14.19 -2.55
C LEU A 152 -10.64 15.14 -2.37
N GLY A 153 -10.67 16.25 -3.11
CA GLY A 153 -11.80 17.18 -3.10
C GLY A 153 -13.10 16.52 -3.56
N VAL A 154 -13.06 15.75 -4.65
CA VAL A 154 -14.22 14.97 -5.13
C VAL A 154 -14.59 13.89 -4.12
N HIS A 155 -13.62 13.14 -3.60
CA HIS A 155 -13.85 12.13 -2.57
C HIS A 155 -14.58 12.71 -1.35
N GLN A 156 -14.14 13.86 -0.84
CA GLN A 156 -14.76 14.52 0.31
C GLN A 156 -16.15 15.07 0.00
N ALA A 157 -16.34 15.70 -1.17
CA ALA A 157 -17.62 16.27 -1.58
C ALA A 157 -18.73 15.21 -1.70
N TYR A 158 -18.36 13.96 -1.98
CA TYR A 158 -19.28 12.87 -2.25
C TYR A 158 -19.17 11.68 -1.28
N LEU A 159 -18.46 11.84 -0.15
CA LEU A 159 -18.29 10.78 0.86
C LEU A 159 -19.62 10.26 1.44
N TRP A 160 -20.66 11.09 1.40
CA TRP A 160 -22.00 10.76 1.87
C TRP A 160 -22.79 9.89 0.89
N LEU A 161 -22.34 9.76 -0.37
CA LEU A 161 -22.94 8.82 -1.31
C LEU A 161 -22.60 7.39 -0.87
N PRO A 162 -23.55 6.44 -0.97
CA PRO A 162 -23.28 5.06 -0.58
C PRO A 162 -22.14 4.47 -1.43
N PRO A 163 -21.24 3.65 -0.86
CA PRO A 163 -20.20 2.96 -1.61
C PRO A 163 -20.78 2.20 -2.81
N ILE A 164 -20.03 2.09 -3.91
CA ILE A 164 -20.45 1.30 -5.07
C ILE A 164 -20.36 -0.20 -4.80
N ASP A 165 -19.58 -0.65 -3.81
CA ASP A 165 -19.65 -2.00 -3.27
C ASP A 165 -21.03 -2.23 -2.64
N GLY A 166 -21.93 -2.81 -3.45
CA GLY A 166 -23.37 -2.95 -3.16
C GLY A 166 -24.30 -2.42 -4.26
N ARG A 167 -23.80 -1.58 -5.17
CA ARG A 167 -24.52 -1.04 -6.35
C ARG A 167 -24.40 -1.92 -7.59
N GLU A 168 -23.50 -2.90 -7.62
CA GLU A 168 -23.37 -3.87 -8.72
C GLU A 168 -24.69 -4.62 -9.01
N HIS A 169 -25.58 -4.67 -8.00
CA HIS A 169 -26.87 -5.33 -8.07
C HIS A 169 -28.05 -4.37 -8.23
N TRP A 170 -27.80 -3.05 -8.25
CA TRP A 170 -28.85 -2.05 -8.34
C TRP A 170 -29.01 -1.65 -9.81
N PRO A 171 -30.18 -1.91 -10.41
CA PRO A 171 -30.42 -1.42 -11.76
C PRO A 171 -30.40 0.13 -11.75
N LEU A 172 -29.92 0.70 -12.86
CA LEU A 172 -29.58 2.12 -12.98
C LEU A 172 -30.76 3.05 -12.64
N ASP A 173 -31.98 2.59 -12.92
CA ASP A 173 -33.24 3.24 -12.59
C ASP A 173 -33.51 3.31 -11.07
N MET A 174 -33.14 2.26 -10.31
CA MET A 174 -33.29 2.22 -8.86
C MET A 174 -32.28 3.15 -8.16
N LEU A 175 -31.07 3.25 -8.71
CA LEU A 175 -30.06 4.22 -8.29
C LEU A 175 -30.53 5.65 -8.55
N GLN A 176 -31.04 5.91 -9.77
CA GLN A 176 -31.58 7.21 -10.15
C GLN A 176 -32.84 7.60 -9.35
N ALA A 177 -33.68 6.63 -8.98
CA ALA A 177 -34.88 6.87 -8.19
C ALA A 177 -34.58 7.18 -6.71
N LYS A 178 -33.56 6.53 -6.12
CA LYS A 178 -33.17 6.76 -4.72
C LYS A 178 -32.23 7.94 -4.54
N HIS A 179 -31.44 8.24 -5.56
CA HIS A 179 -30.39 9.25 -5.54
C HIS A 179 -30.34 10.01 -6.88
N PRO A 180 -31.36 10.84 -7.18
CA PRO A 180 -31.45 11.59 -8.43
C PRO A 180 -30.30 12.57 -8.65
N GLU A 181 -29.56 12.91 -7.60
CA GLU A 181 -28.37 13.76 -7.63
C GLU A 181 -27.14 13.10 -8.27
N ILE A 182 -27.07 11.76 -8.32
CA ILE A 182 -25.85 11.04 -8.72
C ILE A 182 -25.41 11.41 -10.14
N PRO A 183 -26.30 11.47 -11.16
CA PRO A 183 -25.89 11.86 -12.51
C PRO A 183 -25.27 13.26 -12.58
N HIS A 184 -25.80 14.21 -11.80
CA HIS A 184 -25.24 15.55 -11.74
C HIS A 184 -23.88 15.56 -11.02
N ALA A 185 -23.78 14.87 -9.88
CA ALA A 185 -22.54 14.72 -9.13
C ALA A 185 -21.42 14.08 -9.98
N GLU A 186 -21.74 13.02 -10.72
CA GLU A 186 -20.79 12.36 -11.63
C GLU A 186 -20.37 13.27 -12.79
N ALA A 187 -21.30 14.05 -13.36
CA ALA A 187 -20.97 15.02 -14.39
C ALA A 187 -20.01 16.11 -13.87
N THR A 188 -20.24 16.63 -12.66
CA THR A 188 -19.35 17.58 -12.00
C THR A 188 -18.00 16.94 -11.69
N ALA A 189 -17.97 15.74 -11.11
CA ALA A 189 -16.74 15.01 -10.82
C ALA A 189 -15.92 14.74 -12.08
N LYS A 190 -16.57 14.33 -13.17
CA LYS A 190 -15.95 14.15 -14.49
C LYS A 190 -15.32 15.44 -15.00
N GLN A 191 -16.06 16.56 -14.96
CA GLN A 191 -15.54 17.86 -15.40
C GLN A 191 -14.30 18.28 -14.61
N THR A 192 -14.32 18.07 -13.28
CA THR A 192 -13.18 18.39 -12.40
C THR A 192 -11.99 17.49 -12.68
N LEU A 193 -12.18 16.17 -12.73
CA LEU A 193 -11.08 15.21 -12.67
C LEU A 193 -10.49 14.81 -14.02
N THR A 194 -11.16 15.05 -15.15
CA THR A 194 -10.69 14.59 -16.47
C THR A 194 -9.22 14.97 -16.74
N ARG A 195 -8.87 16.24 -16.53
CA ARG A 195 -7.49 16.72 -16.75
C ARG A 195 -6.50 16.14 -15.74
N HIS A 196 -6.91 15.98 -14.48
CA HIS A 196 -6.07 15.43 -13.43
C HIS A 196 -5.81 13.94 -13.66
N CYS A 197 -6.81 13.16 -14.09
CA CYS A 197 -6.63 11.76 -14.47
C CYS A 197 -5.63 11.61 -15.62
N GLN A 198 -5.71 12.46 -16.65
CA GLN A 198 -4.73 12.46 -17.75
C GLN A 198 -3.30 12.72 -17.24
N SER A 199 -3.12 13.69 -16.34
CA SER A 199 -1.80 13.98 -15.76
C SER A 199 -1.29 12.83 -14.90
N LEU A 200 -2.15 12.20 -14.08
CA LEU A 200 -1.78 11.04 -13.26
C LEU A 200 -1.33 9.84 -14.11
N ILE A 201 -2.01 9.58 -15.22
CA ILE A 201 -1.64 8.53 -16.18
C ILE A 201 -0.26 8.79 -16.77
N GLU A 202 -0.05 10.01 -17.28
CA GLU A 202 1.24 10.39 -17.87
C GLU A 202 2.38 10.27 -16.84
N ARG A 203 2.17 10.80 -15.63
CA ARG A 203 3.17 10.81 -14.57
C ARG A 203 3.49 9.43 -14.01
N PHE A 204 2.48 8.57 -13.83
CA PHE A 204 2.66 7.31 -13.09
C PHE A 204 2.76 6.07 -13.98
N LEU A 205 2.30 6.15 -15.23
CA LEU A 205 2.39 5.06 -16.20
C LEU A 205 3.36 5.38 -17.34
N GLY A 206 3.74 6.64 -17.54
CA GLY A 206 4.56 7.06 -18.67
C GLY A 206 3.81 7.00 -20.01
N GLU A 207 2.48 6.98 -19.97
CA GLU A 207 1.62 6.88 -21.15
C GLU A 207 1.07 8.27 -21.51
N SER A 208 1.18 8.69 -22.78
CA SER A 208 0.43 9.87 -23.24
C SER A 208 -1.06 9.54 -23.33
N PRO A 209 -1.97 10.43 -22.90
CA PRO A 209 -3.40 10.15 -22.95
C PRO A 209 -3.85 9.97 -24.39
N GLN A 210 -4.36 8.78 -24.73
CA GLN A 210 -5.00 8.57 -26.02
C GLN A 210 -6.32 9.36 -26.04
N THR A 211 -6.46 10.27 -27.00
CA THR A 211 -7.71 10.97 -27.26
C THR A 211 -8.79 9.93 -27.58
N PRO A 212 -9.93 9.92 -26.86
CA PRO A 212 -11.04 9.06 -27.24
C PRO A 212 -11.53 9.48 -28.63
N THR A 213 -11.59 8.52 -29.54
CA THR A 213 -12.13 8.66 -30.91
C THR A 213 -13.62 8.90 -30.91
#